data_AF-A0A7K4F1P4-F1
#
_entry.id   AF-A0A7K4F1P4-F1
#
_cell.length_a   1.000
_cell.length_b   1.000
_cell.length_c   1.000
_cell.angle_alpha   90.00
_cell.angle_beta   90.00
_cell.angle_gamma   90.00
#
_symmetry.space_group_name_H-M   'P 1'
#
loop_
_entity.id
_entity.type
_entity.pdbx_description
1 polymer ?
#
loop_
_entity_poly.entity_id
_entity_poly.type
_entity_poly.pdbx_seq_one_letter_code
_entity_poly.pdbx_strand_id
1 'polypeptide(L)'
;MSLVNFTNFDFDQLFAMSDDTNPLMMLIWILPIFFFVFYGQRIQLYVTSGEIKKGIKKLDGFRSESRDELINYVNKNLKPVDDPVAKIDRFIDYFTIMPVEMDPNGIVDKVRHIVRSREDYTREHVRSLSPKMSDIELSKVQTLLEIASSLQMIYKIINHMYLTAKKQNNYPLILPLQMILPFIMEQSEAMKEAIPVFKKGQPVGDGIGPMVVGKMMLENQKETIAFQTSLVKSDFEGRKLFLVKADGPGSTVGRPADGLEKIVSENKIDAIIMIDAALKMEGEDSATVARGFGAAIGGIGTEKFQIEAIATSKNIPVFS
;
A
#
# COMPACT_ATOMS: atom_id res chain seq x y z
N MET A 1 43.12 23.57 -52.32
CA MET A 1 43.12 23.67 -50.84
C MET A 1 42.40 24.98 -50.50
N SER A 2 41.09 24.93 -50.32
CA SER A 2 40.30 26.09 -49.93
C SER A 2 39.80 25.84 -48.53
N LEU A 3 40.39 26.54 -47.57
CA LEU A 3 39.96 26.56 -46.18
C LEU A 3 38.52 27.08 -46.13
N VAL A 4 37.58 26.23 -45.72
CA VAL A 4 36.21 26.67 -45.39
C VAL A 4 36.34 27.57 -44.17
N ASN A 5 36.10 28.86 -44.37
CA ASN A 5 36.23 29.88 -43.35
C ASN A 5 34.97 29.82 -42.46
N PHE A 6 35.04 29.12 -41.33
CA PHE A 6 33.94 28.98 -40.35
C PHE A 6 33.68 30.25 -39.51
N THR A 7 34.18 31.41 -39.94
CA THR A 7 34.12 32.67 -39.18
C THR A 7 32.94 33.58 -39.56
N ASN A 8 32.24 33.31 -40.66
CA ASN A 8 31.01 34.02 -41.01
C ASN A 8 29.78 33.25 -40.49
N PHE A 9 29.46 33.43 -39.21
CA PHE A 9 28.12 33.18 -38.70
C PHE A 9 27.23 34.33 -39.19
N ASP A 10 26.54 34.11 -40.31
CA ASP A 10 25.63 35.08 -40.90
C ASP A 10 24.31 35.09 -40.10
N PHE A 11 24.19 36.04 -39.18
CA PHE A 11 23.02 36.20 -38.31
C PHE A 11 21.74 36.44 -39.13
N ASP A 12 21.85 37.09 -40.29
CA ASP A 12 20.72 37.43 -41.14
C ASP A 12 20.12 36.18 -41.81
N GLN A 13 20.92 35.12 -41.99
CA GLN A 13 20.47 33.86 -42.59
C GLN A 13 19.81 32.91 -41.59
N LEU A 14 20.17 32.98 -40.29
CA LEU A 14 19.54 32.19 -39.22
C LEU A 14 18.13 32.70 -38.87
N PHE A 15 17.86 33.98 -39.15
CA PHE A 15 16.61 34.68 -38.83
C PHE A 15 15.94 35.24 -40.08
N ALA A 16 15.73 34.41 -41.11
CA ALA A 16 15.08 34.80 -42.36
C ALA A 16 13.83 35.68 -42.12
N MET A 17 13.95 37.00 -42.29
CA MET A 17 12.84 37.94 -42.17
C MET A 17 13.02 39.13 -43.10
N SER A 18 11.91 39.51 -43.72
CA SER A 18 11.67 40.67 -44.57
C SER A 18 11.95 42.01 -43.85
N ASP A 19 12.39 43.00 -44.63
CA ASP A 19 12.83 44.35 -44.23
C ASP A 19 11.90 45.19 -43.32
N ASP A 20 10.67 44.75 -43.03
CA ASP A 20 9.66 45.54 -42.29
C ASP A 20 9.54 45.21 -40.78
N THR A 21 10.32 44.27 -40.24
CA THR A 21 10.29 43.94 -38.81
C THR A 21 11.26 44.80 -37.99
N ASN A 22 10.71 45.73 -37.19
CA ASN A 22 11.49 46.60 -36.29
C ASN A 22 12.42 45.77 -35.37
N PRO A 23 13.75 45.95 -35.43
CA PRO A 23 14.72 45.21 -34.62
C PRO A 23 14.46 45.29 -33.11
N LEU A 24 13.86 46.39 -32.65
CA LEU A 24 13.48 46.60 -31.26
C LEU A 24 12.30 45.69 -30.85
N MET A 25 11.38 45.41 -31.76
CA MET A 25 10.29 44.45 -31.55
C MET A 25 10.82 43.01 -31.52
N MET A 26 11.81 42.67 -32.35
CA MET A 26 12.45 41.36 -32.34
C MET A 26 13.16 41.06 -31.01
N LEU A 27 13.88 42.04 -30.46
CA LEU A 27 14.51 41.95 -29.14
C LEU A 27 13.50 41.68 -28.01
N ILE A 28 12.32 42.31 -28.08
CA ILE A 28 11.24 42.11 -27.11
C ILE A 28 10.71 40.67 -27.12
N TRP A 29 10.71 39.99 -28.28
CA TRP A 29 10.27 38.58 -28.38
C TRP A 29 11.38 37.56 -28.07
N ILE A 30 12.63 37.85 -28.44
CA ILE A 30 13.76 36.93 -28.25
C ILE A 30 14.26 36.91 -26.81
N LEU A 31 14.29 38.06 -26.12
CA LEU A 31 14.77 38.14 -24.73
C LEU A 31 14.00 37.23 -23.76
N PRO A 32 12.64 37.21 -23.77
CA PRO A 32 11.87 36.30 -22.95
C PRO A 32 12.13 34.82 -23.29
N ILE A 33 12.23 34.45 -24.57
CA ILE A 33 12.49 33.07 -25.00
C ILE A 33 13.87 32.63 -24.50
N PHE A 34 14.89 33.46 -24.69
CA PHE A 34 16.24 33.18 -24.19
C PHE A 34 16.23 33.01 -22.67
N PHE A 35 15.57 33.91 -21.94
CA PHE A 35 15.43 33.80 -20.50
C PHE A 35 14.72 32.51 -20.07
N PHE A 36 13.63 32.13 -20.75
CA PHE A 36 12.91 30.88 -20.47
C PHE A 36 13.71 29.62 -20.81
N VAL A 37 14.51 29.62 -21.86
CA VAL A 37 15.34 28.46 -22.23
C VAL A 37 16.43 28.21 -21.18
N PHE A 38 17.11 29.28 -20.72
CA PHE A 38 18.23 29.13 -19.78
C PHE A 38 17.80 29.11 -18.30
N TYR A 39 16.73 29.83 -17.94
CA TYR A 39 16.27 29.95 -16.55
C TYR A 39 14.91 29.31 -16.29
N GLY A 40 14.14 28.95 -17.32
CA GLY A 40 12.81 28.37 -17.16
C GLY A 40 12.82 27.11 -16.32
N GLN A 41 13.79 26.21 -16.52
CA GLN A 41 13.93 25.01 -15.69
C GLN A 41 14.16 25.32 -14.20
N ARG A 42 14.93 26.37 -13.89
CA ARG A 42 15.18 26.79 -12.49
C ARG A 42 13.93 27.43 -11.87
N ILE A 43 13.21 28.23 -12.65
CA ILE A 43 11.96 28.85 -12.23
C ILE A 43 10.90 27.77 -11.98
N GLN A 44 10.73 26.83 -12.91
CA GLN A 44 9.82 25.69 -12.76
C GLN A 44 10.19 24.84 -11.55
N LEU A 45 11.48 24.53 -11.35
CA LEU A 45 11.95 23.82 -10.17
C LEU A 45 11.58 24.56 -8.88
N TYR A 46 11.78 25.87 -8.82
CA TYR A 46 11.44 26.67 -7.65
C TYR A 46 9.94 26.63 -7.32
N VAL A 47 9.09 26.83 -8.33
CA VAL A 47 7.62 26.81 -8.19
C VAL A 47 7.14 25.42 -7.76
N THR A 48 7.49 24.38 -8.52
CA THR A 48 7.09 22.99 -8.24
C THR A 48 7.63 22.52 -6.88
N SER A 49 8.85 22.89 -6.51
CA SER A 49 9.40 22.58 -5.18
C SER A 49 8.57 23.19 -4.04
N GLY A 50 8.05 24.40 -4.23
CA GLY A 50 7.22 25.06 -3.24
C GLY A 50 5.91 24.30 -2.97
N GLU A 51 5.26 23.80 -4.02
CA GLU A 51 4.04 23.00 -3.91
C GLU A 51 4.31 21.65 -3.24
N ILE A 52 5.33 20.92 -3.68
CA ILE A 52 5.72 19.63 -3.11
C ILE A 52 6.09 19.77 -1.63
N LYS A 53 6.78 20.85 -1.25
CA LYS A 53 7.13 21.13 0.15
C LYS A 53 5.90 21.25 1.05
N LYS A 54 4.77 21.78 0.54
CA LYS A 54 3.51 21.82 1.30
C LYS A 54 2.98 20.40 1.54
N GLY A 55 3.02 19.55 0.52
CA GLY A 55 2.66 18.13 0.65
C GLY A 55 3.54 17.40 1.65
N ILE A 56 4.86 17.56 1.59
CA ILE A 56 5.80 16.97 2.55
C ILE A 56 5.50 17.41 3.98
N LYS A 57 5.17 18.69 4.19
CA LYS A 57 4.78 19.19 5.52
C LYS A 57 3.51 18.52 6.04
N LYS A 58 2.53 18.25 5.18
CA LYS A 58 1.33 17.48 5.56
C LYS A 58 1.70 16.05 5.95
N LEU A 59 2.53 15.37 5.14
CA LEU A 59 2.99 14.00 5.43
C LEU A 59 3.76 13.91 6.75
N ASP A 60 4.58 14.91 7.08
CA ASP A 60 5.27 15.00 8.37
C ASP A 60 4.29 15.12 9.54
N GLY A 61 3.20 15.88 9.35
CA GLY A 61 2.09 15.97 10.28
C GLY A 61 1.41 14.62 10.51
N PHE A 62 1.05 13.92 9.43
CA PHE A 62 0.41 12.60 9.52
C PHE A 62 1.28 11.57 10.22
N ARG A 63 2.57 11.51 9.87
CA ARG A 63 3.56 10.68 10.55
C ARG A 63 3.61 10.99 12.06
N SER A 64 3.76 12.24 12.44
CA SER A 64 3.90 12.64 13.85
C SER A 64 2.62 12.34 14.64
N GLU A 65 1.46 12.70 14.10
CA GLU A 65 0.16 12.41 14.70
C GLU A 65 -0.06 10.90 14.89
N SER A 66 0.26 10.08 13.88
CA SER A 66 0.10 8.63 13.98
C SER A 66 0.98 7.97 15.04
N ARG A 67 2.22 8.45 15.17
CA ARG A 67 3.16 8.03 16.20
C ARG A 67 2.63 8.39 17.59
N ASP A 68 2.20 9.63 17.76
CA ASP A 68 1.73 10.13 19.05
C ASP A 68 0.41 9.43 19.46
N GLU A 69 -0.49 9.15 18.52
CA GLU A 69 -1.70 8.37 18.75
C GLU A 69 -1.40 6.92 19.17
N LEU A 70 -0.41 6.27 18.57
CA LEU A 70 0.05 4.95 18.97
C LEU A 70 0.60 4.96 20.41
N ILE A 71 1.49 5.90 20.74
CA ILE A 71 2.05 6.05 22.08
C ILE A 71 0.94 6.32 23.11
N ASN A 72 0.01 7.22 22.78
CA ASN A 72 -1.13 7.56 23.62
C ASN A 72 -2.04 6.35 23.85
N TYR A 73 -2.30 5.55 22.82
CA TYR A 73 -3.10 4.33 22.94
C TYR A 73 -2.43 3.33 23.88
N VAL A 74 -1.13 3.07 23.70
CA VAL A 74 -0.38 2.12 24.52
C VAL A 74 -0.35 2.57 25.97
N ASN A 75 -0.04 3.84 26.24
CA ASN A 75 0.01 4.37 27.60
C ASN A 75 -1.33 4.32 28.33
N LYS A 76 -2.43 4.66 27.64
CA LYS A 76 -3.76 4.71 28.27
C LYS A 76 -4.36 3.32 28.51
N ASN A 77 -4.23 2.41 27.53
CA ASN A 77 -4.98 1.16 27.53
C ASN A 77 -4.19 -0.04 28.05
N LEU A 78 -2.86 -0.04 27.93
CA LEU A 78 -2.05 -1.24 28.17
C LEU A 78 -1.21 -1.19 29.43
N LYS A 79 -1.08 -0.01 30.06
CA LYS A 79 -0.25 0.24 31.26
C LYS A 79 1.11 -0.48 31.12
N PRO A 80 1.93 -0.08 30.13
CA PRO A 80 3.16 -0.77 29.81
C PRO A 80 4.11 -0.79 31.03
N VAL A 81 4.93 -1.84 31.12
CA VAL A 81 5.85 -2.04 32.25
C VAL A 81 6.94 -0.97 32.30
N ASP A 82 7.39 -0.52 31.13
CA ASP A 82 8.39 0.54 30.93
C ASP A 82 7.82 1.65 30.03
N ASP A 83 8.53 2.77 29.92
CA ASP A 83 8.26 3.78 28.90
C ASP A 83 8.28 3.16 27.48
N PRO A 84 7.14 3.12 26.77
CA PRO A 84 7.05 2.47 25.48
C PRO A 84 7.66 3.30 24.34
N VAL A 85 7.98 4.59 24.55
CA VAL A 85 8.38 5.52 23.48
C VAL A 85 9.61 5.02 22.72
N ALA A 86 10.71 4.75 23.43
CA ALA A 86 11.95 4.30 22.82
C ALA A 86 11.83 2.92 22.15
N LYS A 87 10.92 2.06 22.65
CA LYS A 87 10.62 0.77 22.01
C LYS A 87 9.88 1.06 20.70
N ILE A 88 8.73 1.74 20.74
CA ILE A 88 7.89 2.07 19.59
C ILE A 88 8.71 2.73 18.47
N ASP A 89 9.54 3.72 18.78
CA ASP A 89 10.35 4.44 17.79
C ASP A 89 11.27 3.52 16.97
N ARG A 90 11.84 2.49 17.61
CA ARG A 90 12.68 1.51 16.91
C ARG A 90 11.87 0.64 15.95
N PHE A 91 10.59 0.38 16.23
CA PHE A 91 9.75 -0.47 15.38
C PHE A 91 9.10 0.28 14.23
N ILE A 92 8.81 1.56 14.41
CA ILE A 92 8.32 2.39 13.31
C ILE A 92 9.32 2.39 12.14
N ASP A 93 10.62 2.28 12.46
CA ASP A 93 11.71 2.26 11.48
C ASP A 93 12.11 0.85 11.00
N TYR A 94 11.36 -0.19 11.37
CA TYR A 94 11.63 -1.55 10.93
C TYR A 94 11.25 -1.75 9.46
N PHE A 95 12.09 -2.45 8.69
CA PHE A 95 11.83 -2.75 7.29
C PHE A 95 12.04 -4.23 7.01
N THR A 96 11.34 -4.75 6.00
CA THR A 96 11.47 -6.14 5.55
C THR A 96 12.22 -6.16 4.22
N ILE A 97 13.25 -6.99 4.13
CA ILE A 97 13.97 -7.24 2.87
C ILE A 97 13.33 -8.45 2.20
N MET A 98 12.79 -8.26 0.99
CA MET A 98 12.21 -9.35 0.21
C MET A 98 13.30 -10.28 -0.33
N PRO A 99 13.00 -11.59 -0.51
CA PRO A 99 13.97 -12.54 -1.04
C PRO A 99 14.31 -12.23 -2.50
N VAL A 100 15.48 -12.69 -2.95
CA VAL A 100 15.96 -12.48 -4.32
C VAL A 100 15.05 -13.19 -5.33
N GLU A 101 14.64 -12.48 -6.38
CA GLU A 101 13.71 -12.96 -7.41
C GLU A 101 14.31 -13.99 -8.38
N MET A 102 15.64 -14.15 -8.40
CA MET A 102 16.35 -15.18 -9.17
C MET A 102 16.19 -16.57 -8.52
N ASP A 103 14.95 -17.05 -8.40
CA ASP A 103 14.63 -18.39 -7.90
C ASP A 103 13.91 -19.24 -8.97
N PRO A 104 14.63 -20.15 -9.65
CA PRO A 104 14.01 -21.04 -10.64
C PRO A 104 13.03 -22.05 -10.04
N ASN A 105 13.10 -22.32 -8.72
CA ASN A 105 12.21 -23.26 -8.03
C ASN A 105 10.97 -22.58 -7.41
N GLY A 106 10.84 -21.25 -7.56
CA GLY A 106 9.70 -20.48 -7.07
C GLY A 106 10.01 -19.68 -5.80
N ILE A 107 9.80 -18.36 -5.88
CA ILE A 107 10.05 -17.41 -4.80
C ILE A 107 8.98 -17.43 -3.68
N VAL A 108 7.80 -18.00 -3.96
CA VAL A 108 6.60 -17.81 -3.14
C VAL A 108 6.75 -18.35 -1.71
N ASP A 109 7.33 -19.53 -1.54
CA ASP A 109 7.52 -20.12 -0.20
C ASP A 109 8.50 -19.30 0.66
N LYS A 110 9.52 -18.71 0.03
CA LYS A 110 10.47 -17.81 0.71
C LYS A 110 9.78 -16.52 1.14
N VAL A 111 8.97 -15.93 0.25
CA VAL A 111 8.17 -14.74 0.57
C VAL A 111 7.22 -15.04 1.72
N ARG A 112 6.53 -16.18 1.67
CA ARG A 112 5.60 -16.63 2.71
C ARG A 112 6.32 -16.78 4.05
N HIS A 113 7.50 -17.42 4.06
CA HIS A 113 8.30 -17.55 5.28
C HIS A 113 8.67 -16.18 5.86
N ILE A 114 9.22 -15.27 5.05
CA ILE A 114 9.65 -13.94 5.50
C ILE A 114 8.48 -13.12 6.02
N VAL A 115 7.35 -13.09 5.31
CA VAL A 115 6.16 -12.34 5.70
C VAL A 115 5.58 -12.87 7.01
N ARG A 116 5.46 -14.19 7.16
CA ARG A 116 4.96 -14.83 8.39
C ARG A 116 5.90 -14.62 9.57
N SER A 117 7.21 -14.77 9.36
CA SER A 117 8.21 -14.48 10.40
C SER A 117 8.15 -13.02 10.83
N ARG A 118 8.02 -12.08 9.90
CA ARG A 118 7.86 -10.65 10.23
C ARG A 118 6.58 -10.40 11.03
N GLU A 119 5.47 -11.04 10.67
CA GLU A 119 4.22 -10.96 11.44
C GLU A 119 4.41 -11.49 12.86
N ASP A 120 4.93 -12.71 13.00
CA ASP A 120 5.13 -13.38 14.30
C ASP A 120 6.05 -12.55 15.22
N TYR A 121 7.20 -12.07 14.70
CA TYR A 121 8.11 -11.20 15.45
C TYR A 121 7.48 -9.85 15.84
N THR A 122 6.68 -9.26 14.95
CA THR A 122 5.96 -8.01 15.27
C THR A 122 4.98 -8.24 16.42
N ARG A 123 4.24 -9.37 16.40
CA ARG A 123 3.30 -9.74 17.45
C ARG A 123 3.98 -10.01 18.79
N GLU A 124 5.11 -10.73 18.78
CA GLU A 124 5.93 -10.94 19.99
C GLU A 124 6.40 -9.61 20.57
N HIS A 125 6.84 -8.69 19.71
CA HIS A 125 7.30 -7.39 20.15
C HIS A 125 6.17 -6.56 20.77
N VAL A 126 5.01 -6.51 20.13
CA VAL A 126 3.81 -5.85 20.68
C VAL A 126 3.43 -6.46 22.03
N ARG A 127 3.48 -7.79 22.16
CA ARG A 127 3.21 -8.48 23.43
C ARG A 127 4.24 -8.14 24.51
N SER A 128 5.49 -7.84 24.15
CA SER A 128 6.52 -7.38 25.10
C SER A 128 6.22 -6.02 25.73
N LEU A 129 5.38 -5.18 25.09
CA LEU A 129 4.92 -3.91 25.66
C LEU A 129 3.96 -4.13 26.83
N SER A 130 3.10 -5.15 26.74
CA SER A 130 2.17 -5.54 27.81
C SER A 130 1.83 -7.04 27.72
N PRO A 131 2.47 -7.89 28.56
CA PRO A 131 2.29 -9.35 28.48
C PRO A 131 0.85 -9.83 28.74
N LYS A 132 0.04 -9.04 29.44
CA LYS A 132 -1.36 -9.37 29.81
C LYS A 132 -2.39 -8.95 28.75
N MET A 133 -1.95 -8.51 27.58
CA MET A 133 -2.79 -8.05 26.48
C MET A 133 -3.58 -9.20 25.84
N SER A 134 -4.85 -8.93 25.49
CA SER A 134 -5.67 -9.88 24.71
C SER A 134 -5.27 -9.89 23.23
N ASP A 135 -5.60 -10.94 22.50
CA ASP A 135 -5.25 -11.03 21.07
C ASP A 135 -5.94 -9.96 20.21
N ILE A 136 -7.10 -9.47 20.64
CA ILE A 136 -7.81 -8.34 20.02
C ILE A 136 -7.01 -7.04 20.22
N GLU A 137 -6.58 -6.76 21.44
CA GLU A 137 -5.76 -5.58 21.73
C GLU A 137 -4.41 -5.65 21.02
N LEU A 138 -3.82 -6.84 20.93
CA LEU A 138 -2.59 -7.08 20.18
C LEU A 138 -2.76 -6.73 18.71
N SER A 139 -3.84 -7.20 18.09
CA SER A 139 -4.13 -6.91 16.68
C SER A 139 -4.34 -5.41 16.43
N LYS A 140 -5.01 -4.69 17.35
CA LYS A 140 -5.17 -3.24 17.26
C LYS A 140 -3.83 -2.51 17.31
N VAL A 141 -2.98 -2.83 18.29
CA VAL A 141 -1.66 -2.18 18.44
C VAL A 141 -0.76 -2.50 17.26
N GLN A 142 -0.76 -3.75 16.79
CA GLN A 142 -0.05 -4.15 15.58
C GLN A 142 -0.47 -3.29 14.38
N THR A 143 -1.77 -3.09 14.18
CA THR A 143 -2.29 -2.27 13.06
C THR A 143 -1.90 -0.81 13.18
N LEU A 144 -2.00 -0.24 14.39
CA LEU A 144 -1.58 1.14 14.64
C LEU A 144 -0.08 1.34 14.40
N LEU A 145 0.74 0.35 14.78
CA LEU A 145 2.17 0.33 14.50
C LEU A 145 2.46 0.25 13.00
N GLU A 146 1.74 -0.59 12.26
CA GLU A 146 1.85 -0.71 10.80
C GLU A 146 1.47 0.60 10.09
N ILE A 147 0.42 1.28 10.53
CA ILE A 147 0.03 2.61 10.00
C ILE A 147 1.12 3.64 10.27
N ALA A 148 1.62 3.73 11.52
CA ALA A 148 2.66 4.68 11.89
C ALA A 148 3.97 4.42 11.12
N SER A 149 4.37 3.15 10.98
CA SER A 149 5.55 2.75 10.22
C SER A 149 5.40 3.06 8.72
N SER A 150 4.21 2.83 8.15
CA SER A 150 3.95 3.13 6.74
C SER A 150 3.99 4.63 6.45
N LEU A 151 3.35 5.45 7.29
CA LEU A 151 3.40 6.92 7.16
C LEU A 151 4.82 7.46 7.36
N GLN A 152 5.59 6.86 8.28
CA GLN A 152 7.01 7.14 8.45
C GLN A 152 7.82 6.86 7.18
N MET A 153 7.60 5.70 6.56
CA MET A 153 8.30 5.26 5.36
C MET A 153 7.96 6.16 4.17
N ILE A 154 6.67 6.47 3.97
CA ILE A 154 6.19 7.41 2.94
C ILE A 154 6.89 8.77 3.10
N TYR A 155 6.86 9.36 4.29
CA TYR A 155 7.52 10.63 4.55
C TYR A 155 9.03 10.58 4.23
N LYS A 156 9.74 9.53 4.69
CA LYS A 156 11.18 9.35 4.45
C LYS A 156 11.50 9.31 2.96
N ILE A 157 10.78 8.51 2.18
CA ILE A 157 11.00 8.34 0.75
C ILE A 157 10.73 9.64 -0.01
N ILE A 158 9.57 10.26 0.20
CA ILE A 158 9.17 11.49 -0.49
C ILE A 158 10.12 12.65 -0.14
N ASN A 159 10.47 12.80 1.14
CA ASN A 159 11.41 13.83 1.56
C ASN A 159 12.83 13.59 0.99
N HIS A 160 13.29 12.34 0.94
CA HIS A 160 14.57 11.99 0.33
C HIS A 160 14.61 12.33 -1.17
N MET A 161 13.58 11.95 -1.92
CA MET A 161 13.47 12.27 -3.35
C MET A 161 13.45 13.78 -3.60
N TYR A 162 12.68 14.52 -2.80
CA TYR A 162 12.60 15.98 -2.87
C TYR A 162 13.96 16.66 -2.60
N LEU A 163 14.66 16.25 -1.53
CA LEU A 163 15.97 16.81 -1.19
C LEU A 163 17.01 16.48 -2.27
N THR A 164 16.94 15.30 -2.87
CA THR A 164 17.80 14.88 -3.97
C THR A 164 17.58 15.75 -5.21
N ALA A 165 16.33 15.95 -5.63
CA ALA A 165 15.99 16.81 -6.77
C ALA A 165 16.46 18.27 -6.55
N LYS A 166 16.24 18.79 -5.35
CA LYS A 166 16.68 20.15 -4.97
C LYS A 166 18.20 20.30 -4.94
N LYS A 167 18.92 19.30 -4.41
CA LYS A 167 20.39 19.32 -4.33
C LYS A 167 21.03 19.26 -5.72
N GLN A 168 20.47 18.48 -6.63
CA GLN A 168 20.97 18.36 -8.00
C GLN A 168 20.56 19.55 -8.89
N ASN A 169 19.67 20.42 -8.40
CA ASN A 169 19.13 21.56 -9.15
C ASN A 169 18.58 21.14 -10.53
N ASN A 170 17.97 19.94 -10.59
CA ASN A 170 17.57 19.27 -11.81
C ASN A 170 16.04 19.11 -11.83
N TYR A 171 15.38 19.90 -12.68
CA TYR A 171 13.91 19.92 -12.79
C TYR A 171 13.31 18.56 -13.17
N PRO A 172 13.82 17.84 -14.18
CA PRO A 172 13.38 16.47 -14.48
C PRO A 172 13.25 15.52 -13.28
N LEU A 173 14.11 15.64 -12.26
CA LEU A 173 14.06 14.77 -11.07
C LEU A 173 12.88 15.08 -10.15
N ILE A 174 12.27 16.26 -10.25
CA ILE A 174 11.15 16.65 -9.39
C ILE A 174 9.78 16.29 -10.01
N LEU A 175 9.73 16.11 -11.32
CA LEU A 175 8.48 15.84 -12.06
C LEU A 175 7.78 14.55 -11.61
N PRO A 176 8.46 13.40 -11.46
CA PRO A 176 7.80 12.19 -10.96
C PRO A 176 7.19 12.39 -9.57
N LEU A 177 7.86 13.20 -8.74
CA LEU A 177 7.37 13.52 -7.40
C LEU A 177 6.10 14.37 -7.47
N GLN A 178 6.04 15.36 -8.37
CA GLN A 178 4.84 16.18 -8.58
C GLN A 178 3.65 15.32 -9.04
N MET A 179 3.89 14.34 -9.90
CA MET A 179 2.85 13.46 -10.45
C MET A 179 2.33 12.45 -9.45
N ILE A 180 3.20 11.85 -8.62
CA ILE A 180 2.82 10.80 -7.68
C ILE A 180 2.28 11.34 -6.35
N LEU A 181 2.65 12.57 -5.98
CA LEU A 181 2.31 13.16 -4.67
C LEU A 181 0.80 13.19 -4.38
N PRO A 182 -0.11 13.49 -5.32
CA PRO A 182 -1.55 13.43 -5.05
C PRO A 182 -2.02 12.04 -4.61
N PHE A 183 -1.59 10.99 -5.31
CA PHE A 183 -1.93 9.61 -4.95
C PHE A 183 -1.36 9.22 -3.58
N ILE A 184 -0.11 9.59 -3.30
CA ILE A 184 0.50 9.35 -1.99
C ILE A 184 -0.22 10.10 -0.88
N MET A 185 -0.68 11.33 -1.16
CA MET A 185 -1.43 12.13 -0.19
C MET A 185 -2.76 11.48 0.14
N GLU A 186 -3.51 11.03 -0.87
CA GLU A 186 -4.78 10.32 -0.71
C GLU A 186 -4.61 9.05 0.15
N GLN A 187 -3.61 8.22 -0.17
CA GLN A 187 -3.32 7.02 0.60
C GLN A 187 -2.93 7.36 2.05
N SER A 188 -2.10 8.39 2.25
CA SER A 188 -1.65 8.80 3.58
C SER A 188 -2.77 9.40 4.43
N GLU A 189 -3.69 10.14 3.81
CA GLU A 189 -4.88 10.69 4.47
C GLU A 189 -5.83 9.57 4.89
N ALA A 190 -6.10 8.60 4.01
CA ALA A 190 -6.90 7.42 4.35
C ALA A 190 -6.29 6.62 5.51
N MET A 191 -4.96 6.42 5.52
CA MET A 191 -4.26 5.76 6.64
C MET A 191 -4.41 6.53 7.96
N LYS A 192 -4.29 7.86 7.91
CA LYS A 192 -4.47 8.73 9.07
C LYS A 192 -5.90 8.66 9.61
N GLU A 193 -6.90 8.71 8.72
CA GLU A 193 -8.32 8.64 9.09
C GLU A 193 -8.73 7.26 9.63
N ALA A 194 -8.00 6.20 9.26
CA ALA A 194 -8.25 4.85 9.77
C ALA A 194 -7.81 4.65 11.23
N ILE A 195 -6.90 5.48 11.76
CA ILE A 195 -6.41 5.38 13.15
C ILE A 195 -7.54 5.34 14.20
N PRO A 196 -8.47 6.32 14.26
CA PRO A 196 -9.57 6.28 15.24
C PRO A 196 -10.49 5.07 15.06
N VAL A 197 -10.62 4.54 13.84
CA VAL A 197 -11.47 3.39 13.50
C VAL A 197 -10.84 2.10 14.04
N PHE A 198 -9.54 1.89 13.80
CA PHE A 198 -8.80 0.74 14.32
C PHE A 198 -8.65 0.77 15.85
N LYS A 199 -8.52 1.95 16.46
CA LYS A 199 -8.57 2.09 17.93
C LYS A 199 -9.87 1.54 18.51
N LYS A 200 -10.99 1.72 17.82
CA LYS A 200 -12.31 1.21 18.21
C LYS A 200 -12.52 -0.27 17.85
N GLY A 201 -11.61 -0.88 17.09
CA GLY A 201 -11.79 -2.24 16.56
C GLY A 201 -12.97 -2.34 15.57
N GLN A 202 -13.26 -1.26 14.86
CA GLN A 202 -14.26 -1.27 13.81
C GLN A 202 -13.68 -1.93 12.55
N PRO A 203 -14.45 -2.79 11.84
CA PRO A 203 -14.01 -3.36 10.57
C PRO A 203 -13.84 -2.24 9.53
N VAL A 204 -12.77 -2.31 8.73
CA VAL A 204 -12.42 -1.34 7.69
C VAL A 204 -12.14 -2.08 6.38
N GLY A 205 -12.58 -1.51 5.26
CA GLY A 205 -12.29 -2.01 3.92
C GLY A 205 -13.29 -3.06 3.40
N ASP A 206 -12.76 -4.08 2.74
CA ASP A 206 -13.45 -5.15 1.99
C ASP A 206 -14.16 -6.17 2.89
N GLY A 207 -15.02 -5.66 3.78
CA GLY A 207 -15.76 -6.48 4.74
C GLY A 207 -16.90 -7.28 4.12
N ILE A 208 -17.25 -7.08 2.85
CA ILE A 208 -18.43 -7.71 2.23
C ILE A 208 -18.31 -9.23 2.20
N GLY A 209 -17.15 -9.78 1.85
CA GLY A 209 -16.89 -11.22 1.84
C GLY A 209 -17.10 -11.85 3.22
N PRO A 210 -16.34 -11.41 4.25
CA PRO A 210 -16.53 -11.86 5.62
C PRO A 210 -17.94 -11.62 6.17
N MET A 211 -18.65 -10.57 5.74
CA MET A 211 -20.02 -10.27 6.19
C MET A 211 -21.04 -11.22 5.58
N VAL A 212 -20.94 -11.53 4.29
CA VAL A 212 -21.82 -12.51 3.60
C VAL A 212 -21.63 -13.88 4.23
N VAL A 213 -20.39 -14.35 4.32
CA VAL A 213 -20.08 -15.64 4.95
C VAL A 213 -20.48 -15.64 6.42
N GLY A 214 -20.18 -14.56 7.15
CA GLY A 214 -20.52 -14.40 8.56
C GLY A 214 -22.03 -14.46 8.82
N LYS A 215 -22.86 -13.93 7.92
CA LYS A 215 -24.32 -14.04 7.99
C LYS A 215 -24.79 -15.49 7.86
N MET A 216 -24.17 -16.28 6.97
CA MET A 216 -24.47 -17.71 6.80
C MET A 216 -24.00 -18.56 8.00
N MET A 217 -23.07 -18.04 8.80
CA MET A 217 -22.52 -18.73 9.98
C MET A 217 -23.31 -18.51 11.29
N LEU A 218 -24.35 -17.66 11.31
CA LEU A 218 -24.96 -17.19 12.57
C LEU A 218 -25.54 -18.29 13.47
N GLU A 219 -26.18 -19.30 12.87
CA GLU A 219 -26.91 -20.34 13.60
C GLU A 219 -26.05 -21.57 13.92
N ASN A 220 -24.80 -21.59 13.47
CA ASN A 220 -23.93 -22.76 13.54
C ASN A 220 -22.73 -22.54 14.47
N GLN A 221 -22.25 -23.63 15.06
CA GLN A 221 -21.05 -23.60 15.89
C GLN A 221 -19.82 -23.33 15.03
N LYS A 222 -19.01 -22.35 15.45
CA LYS A 222 -17.78 -21.95 14.78
C LYS A 222 -16.60 -22.73 15.35
N GLU A 223 -15.79 -23.28 14.45
CA GLU A 223 -14.54 -23.96 14.77
C GLU A 223 -13.35 -23.15 14.24
N THR A 224 -12.20 -23.21 14.92
CA THR A 224 -10.97 -22.58 14.43
C THR A 224 -10.19 -23.58 13.59
N ILE A 225 -10.00 -23.31 12.30
CA ILE A 225 -9.31 -24.24 11.38
C ILE A 225 -7.84 -23.87 11.15
N ALA A 226 -7.54 -22.57 11.14
CA ALA A 226 -6.19 -22.05 10.98
C ALA A 226 -6.01 -20.76 11.79
N PHE A 227 -4.81 -20.20 11.77
CA PHE A 227 -4.51 -18.95 12.47
C PHE A 227 -5.52 -17.86 12.06
N GLN A 228 -6.24 -17.32 13.05
CA GLN A 228 -7.29 -16.31 12.87
C GLN A 228 -8.26 -16.63 11.71
N THR A 229 -8.65 -17.90 11.58
CA THR A 229 -9.55 -18.38 10.52
C THR A 229 -10.61 -19.30 11.11
N SER A 230 -11.88 -18.94 10.89
CA SER A 230 -13.04 -19.72 11.36
C SER A 230 -13.64 -20.57 10.25
N LEU A 231 -14.09 -21.77 10.62
CA LEU A 231 -14.85 -22.70 9.80
C LEU A 231 -16.23 -22.93 10.42
N VAL A 232 -17.24 -23.04 9.55
CA VAL A 232 -18.55 -23.60 9.87
C VAL A 232 -18.91 -24.63 8.80
N LYS A 233 -19.41 -25.79 9.24
CA LYS A 233 -20.02 -26.79 8.35
C LYS A 233 -21.53 -26.58 8.37
N SER A 234 -22.15 -26.50 7.21
CA SER A 234 -23.61 -26.32 7.08
C SER A 234 -24.13 -27.04 5.84
N ASP A 235 -25.43 -27.20 5.74
CA ASP A 235 -26.10 -27.77 4.57
C ASP A 235 -26.99 -26.71 3.92
N PHE A 236 -26.92 -26.58 2.59
CA PHE A 236 -27.74 -25.66 1.82
C PHE A 236 -28.17 -26.34 0.52
N GLU A 237 -29.49 -26.41 0.28
CA GLU A 237 -30.08 -27.03 -0.93
C GLU A 237 -29.53 -28.43 -1.24
N GLY A 238 -29.30 -29.25 -0.20
CA GLY A 238 -28.75 -30.60 -0.34
C GLY A 238 -27.24 -30.66 -0.60
N ARG A 239 -26.54 -29.53 -0.54
CA ARG A 239 -25.07 -29.43 -0.65
C ARG A 239 -24.44 -29.16 0.71
N LYS A 240 -23.34 -29.85 0.99
CA LYS A 240 -22.50 -29.57 2.15
C LYS A 240 -21.64 -28.34 1.88
N LEU A 241 -21.73 -27.34 2.74
CA LEU A 241 -20.95 -26.11 2.68
C LEU A 241 -19.90 -26.08 3.78
N PHE A 242 -18.67 -25.77 3.38
CA PHE A 242 -17.59 -25.39 4.28
C PHE A 242 -17.42 -23.88 4.19
N LEU A 243 -18.01 -23.17 5.15
CA LEU A 243 -17.95 -21.71 5.21
C LEU A 243 -16.64 -21.33 5.91
N VAL A 244 -15.78 -20.59 5.23
CA VAL A 244 -14.47 -20.16 5.75
C VAL A 244 -14.37 -18.64 5.70
N LYS A 245 -13.92 -18.02 6.79
CA LYS A 245 -13.60 -16.59 6.82
C LYS A 245 -12.50 -16.29 7.85
N ALA A 246 -11.91 -15.11 7.73
CA ALA A 246 -11.07 -14.56 8.79
C ALA A 246 -11.85 -14.43 10.11
N ASP A 247 -11.16 -14.67 11.23
CA ASP A 247 -11.71 -14.42 12.56
C ASP A 247 -11.75 -12.90 12.83
N GLY A 248 -12.77 -12.45 13.56
CA GLY A 248 -13.13 -11.03 13.65
C GLY A 248 -13.68 -10.66 15.03
N PRO A 249 -13.67 -9.37 15.42
CA PRO A 249 -13.67 -8.17 14.57
C PRO A 249 -12.28 -7.51 14.35
N GLY A 250 -11.19 -8.27 14.38
CA GLY A 250 -9.84 -7.74 14.12
C GLY A 250 -9.62 -7.27 12.68
N SER A 251 -8.55 -6.51 12.48
CA SER A 251 -8.01 -6.06 11.19
C SER A 251 -7.21 -7.14 10.44
N THR A 252 -7.26 -8.38 10.91
CA THR A 252 -6.41 -9.47 10.44
C THR A 252 -7.12 -10.28 9.37
N VAL A 253 -6.40 -10.64 8.32
CA VAL A 253 -6.92 -11.45 7.20
C VAL A 253 -6.87 -12.96 7.46
N GLY A 254 -6.18 -13.39 8.53
CA GLY A 254 -6.02 -14.81 8.88
C GLY A 254 -5.17 -15.59 7.88
N ARG A 255 -5.28 -16.92 7.91
CA ARG A 255 -4.58 -17.87 7.01
C ARG A 255 -5.61 -18.81 6.36
N PRO A 256 -6.49 -18.28 5.49
CA PRO A 256 -7.54 -19.08 4.85
C PRO A 256 -6.97 -20.15 3.92
N ALA A 257 -5.78 -19.98 3.31
CA ALA A 257 -5.18 -21.01 2.47
C ALA A 257 -4.78 -22.25 3.29
N ASP A 258 -4.21 -22.05 4.50
CA ASP A 258 -3.91 -23.13 5.45
C ASP A 258 -5.20 -23.84 5.90
N GLY A 259 -6.30 -23.07 6.04
CA GLY A 259 -7.62 -23.62 6.34
C GLY A 259 -8.17 -24.49 5.22
N LEU A 260 -8.08 -24.01 3.98
CA LEU A 260 -8.49 -24.75 2.79
C LEU A 260 -7.71 -26.06 2.62
N GLU A 261 -6.40 -26.04 2.86
CA GLU A 261 -5.54 -27.22 2.77
C GLU A 261 -6.03 -28.35 3.70
N LYS A 262 -6.41 -28.01 4.94
CA LYS A 262 -6.97 -28.97 5.91
C LYS A 262 -8.35 -29.49 5.47
N ILE A 263 -9.19 -28.64 4.91
CA ILE A 263 -10.53 -29.06 4.42
C ILE A 263 -10.39 -30.07 3.29
N VAL A 264 -9.50 -29.78 2.34
CA VAL A 264 -9.30 -30.57 1.11
C VAL A 264 -8.53 -31.87 1.37
N SER A 265 -7.75 -31.96 2.45
CA SER A 265 -7.10 -33.22 2.84
C SER A 265 -8.08 -34.23 3.45
N GLU A 266 -9.09 -33.74 4.18
CA GLU A 266 -10.09 -34.57 4.86
C GLU A 266 -11.38 -34.80 4.05
N ASN A 267 -11.66 -33.93 3.08
CA ASN A 267 -12.93 -33.91 2.35
C ASN A 267 -12.72 -33.75 0.85
N LYS A 268 -13.61 -34.37 0.06
CA LYS A 268 -13.69 -34.08 -1.37
C LYS A 268 -14.46 -32.77 -1.58
N ILE A 269 -13.82 -31.81 -2.25
CA ILE A 269 -14.41 -30.52 -2.58
C ILE A 269 -14.70 -30.45 -4.08
N ASP A 270 -15.94 -30.14 -4.42
CA ASP A 270 -16.39 -30.07 -5.82
C ASP A 270 -16.18 -28.68 -6.44
N ALA A 271 -16.19 -27.62 -5.63
CA ALA A 271 -15.98 -26.24 -6.07
C ALA A 271 -15.52 -25.35 -4.92
N ILE A 272 -14.71 -24.34 -5.23
CA ILE A 272 -14.37 -23.24 -4.33
C ILE A 272 -15.07 -21.98 -4.83
N ILE A 273 -15.79 -21.28 -3.94
CA ILE A 273 -16.46 -20.02 -4.24
C ILE A 273 -15.86 -18.96 -3.32
N MET A 274 -15.18 -17.98 -3.91
CA MET A 274 -14.61 -16.85 -3.20
C MET A 274 -15.56 -15.66 -3.32
N ILE A 275 -15.71 -14.91 -2.23
CA ILE A 275 -16.57 -13.73 -2.18
C ILE A 275 -15.69 -12.59 -1.67
N ASP A 276 -15.45 -11.60 -2.52
CA ASP A 276 -14.60 -10.45 -2.21
C ASP A 276 -15.23 -9.15 -2.71
N ALA A 277 -14.73 -8.01 -2.23
CA ALA A 277 -15.09 -6.72 -2.81
C ALA A 277 -14.22 -6.48 -4.05
N ALA A 278 -14.84 -6.29 -5.22
CA ALA A 278 -14.13 -5.88 -6.41
C ALA A 278 -13.75 -4.40 -6.34
N LEU A 279 -12.54 -4.07 -6.78
CA LEU A 279 -12.18 -2.68 -7.03
C LEU A 279 -13.06 -2.13 -8.14
N LYS A 280 -13.66 -0.97 -7.87
CA LYS A 280 -14.45 -0.22 -8.83
C LYS A 280 -13.53 0.69 -9.64
N MET A 281 -13.68 0.68 -10.96
CA MET A 281 -13.02 1.65 -11.83
C MET A 281 -13.77 2.98 -11.83
N GLU A 282 -13.04 4.08 -11.98
CA GLU A 282 -13.66 5.40 -12.11
C GLU A 282 -14.58 5.41 -13.35
N GLY A 283 -15.88 5.66 -13.13
CA GLY A 283 -16.93 5.59 -14.16
C GLY A 283 -17.85 4.37 -14.10
N GLU A 284 -17.59 3.39 -13.23
CA GLU A 284 -18.52 2.26 -13.00
C GLU A 284 -19.59 2.60 -11.95
N ASP A 285 -20.69 1.85 -11.93
CA ASP A 285 -21.69 1.96 -10.87
C ASP A 285 -21.24 1.16 -9.63
N SER A 286 -21.41 1.78 -8.46
CA SER A 286 -21.14 1.12 -7.17
C SER A 286 -22.20 0.05 -6.87
N ALA A 287 -21.84 -0.95 -6.05
CA ALA A 287 -22.72 -2.05 -5.63
C ALA A 287 -23.25 -2.93 -6.78
N THR A 288 -22.49 -3.01 -7.87
CA THR A 288 -22.70 -3.98 -8.94
C THR A 288 -22.07 -5.32 -8.59
N VAL A 289 -22.61 -6.42 -9.15
CA VAL A 289 -22.10 -7.78 -8.93
C VAL A 289 -21.27 -8.19 -10.14
N ALA A 290 -19.96 -8.37 -9.92
CA ALA A 290 -19.07 -9.01 -10.87
C ALA A 290 -19.01 -10.53 -10.59
N ARG A 291 -18.71 -11.33 -11.62
CA ARG A 291 -18.49 -12.78 -11.52
C ARG A 291 -17.29 -13.16 -12.37
N GLY A 292 -16.47 -14.08 -11.89
CA GLY A 292 -15.22 -14.47 -12.52
C GLY A 292 -14.72 -15.84 -12.11
N PHE A 293 -13.48 -16.10 -12.50
CA PHE A 293 -12.74 -17.32 -12.18
C PHE A 293 -11.41 -16.94 -11.55
N GLY A 294 -10.96 -17.77 -10.59
CA GLY A 294 -9.69 -17.61 -9.91
C GLY A 294 -9.81 -17.05 -8.50
N ALA A 295 -8.68 -17.08 -7.78
CA ALA A 295 -8.67 -16.75 -6.37
C ALA A 295 -8.71 -15.24 -6.12
N ALA A 296 -9.78 -14.78 -5.46
CA ALA A 296 -9.99 -13.40 -5.05
C ALA A 296 -9.63 -13.24 -3.57
N ILE A 297 -8.36 -12.91 -3.31
CA ILE A 297 -7.85 -12.60 -1.98
C ILE A 297 -6.73 -11.58 -2.06
N GLY A 298 -6.76 -10.59 -1.16
CA GLY A 298 -5.71 -9.57 -1.02
C GLY A 298 -4.41 -10.09 -0.41
N GLY A 299 -3.45 -9.18 -0.23
CA GLY A 299 -2.15 -9.43 0.38
C GLY A 299 -1.00 -9.54 -0.64
N ILE A 300 0.14 -10.06 -0.18
CA ILE A 300 1.40 -10.11 -0.97
C ILE A 300 1.36 -11.20 -2.06
N GLY A 301 0.26 -11.94 -2.19
CA GLY A 301 0.04 -12.95 -3.23
C GLY A 301 0.39 -14.39 -2.82
N THR A 302 0.96 -14.59 -1.63
CA THR A 302 1.31 -15.95 -1.13
C THR A 302 0.08 -16.81 -0.86
N GLU A 303 -0.97 -16.24 -0.27
CA GLU A 303 -2.23 -16.96 0.02
C GLU A 303 -2.96 -17.28 -1.30
N LYS A 304 -3.00 -16.32 -2.23
CA LYS A 304 -3.58 -16.53 -3.57
C LYS A 304 -2.91 -17.69 -4.29
N PHE A 305 -1.57 -17.70 -4.34
CA PHE A 305 -0.80 -18.78 -4.96
C PHE A 305 -1.10 -20.14 -4.32
N GLN A 306 -1.15 -20.21 -2.98
CA GLN A 306 -1.41 -21.48 -2.29
C GLN A 306 -2.83 -22.01 -2.57
N ILE A 307 -3.84 -21.14 -2.60
CA ILE A 307 -5.21 -21.52 -2.98
C ILE A 307 -5.25 -22.05 -4.42
N GLU A 308 -4.60 -21.36 -5.36
CA GLU A 308 -4.52 -21.77 -6.77
C GLU A 308 -3.76 -23.10 -6.92
N ALA A 309 -2.68 -23.31 -6.18
CA ALA A 309 -1.91 -24.54 -6.18
C ALA A 309 -2.73 -25.73 -5.63
N ILE A 310 -3.46 -25.53 -4.52
CA ILE A 310 -4.36 -26.54 -3.94
C ILE A 310 -5.45 -26.91 -4.96
N ALA A 311 -6.13 -25.90 -5.52
CA ALA A 311 -7.18 -26.10 -6.51
C ALA A 311 -6.68 -26.84 -7.75
N THR A 312 -5.51 -26.45 -8.28
CA THR A 312 -4.89 -27.09 -9.45
C THR A 312 -4.53 -28.55 -9.18
N SER A 313 -3.90 -28.83 -8.03
CA SER A 313 -3.46 -30.19 -7.67
C SER A 313 -4.62 -31.18 -7.51
N LYS A 314 -5.82 -30.69 -7.19
CA LYS A 314 -7.03 -31.48 -6.97
C LYS A 314 -8.07 -31.33 -8.08
N ASN A 315 -7.76 -30.56 -9.13
CA ASN A 315 -8.66 -30.25 -10.23
C ASN A 315 -10.01 -29.66 -9.77
N ILE A 316 -9.96 -28.73 -8.81
CA ILE A 316 -11.14 -28.05 -8.24
C ILE A 316 -11.34 -26.72 -8.96
N PRO A 317 -12.54 -26.43 -9.51
CA PRO A 317 -12.82 -25.11 -10.08
C PRO A 317 -12.93 -24.03 -8.99
N VAL A 318 -12.36 -22.86 -9.25
CA VAL A 318 -12.40 -21.68 -8.37
C VAL A 318 -13.21 -20.57 -9.03
N PHE A 319 -14.34 -20.23 -8.41
CA PHE A 319 -15.23 -19.15 -8.81
C PHE A 319 -15.01 -17.93 -7.90
N SER A 320 -15.14 -16.73 -8.47
CA SER A 320 -15.11 -15.44 -7.77
C SER A 320 -16.28 -14.55 -8.16
#